data_AF-A0A966N7Q8-F1
#
_entry.id   AF-A0A966N7Q8-F1
#
_cell.length_a   1.000
_cell.length_b   1.000
_cell.length_c   1.000
_cell.angle_alpha   90.00
_cell.angle_beta   90.00
_cell.angle_gamma   90.00
#
_symmetry.space_group_name_H-M   'P 1'
#
loop_
_entity.id
_entity.type
_entity.pdbx_description
1 polymer ?
#
loop_
_entity_poly.entity_id
_entity_poly.type
_entity_poly.pdbx_seq_one_letter_code
_entity_poly.pdbx_strand_id
1 'polypeptide(L)' 'MSEVPSTKPYLIRALHQWCMDHGFTPYIAVFVTEQVHVPMDYVNNNEIVLNISPDACQQLSLDNDWITL' A
#
# COMPACT_ATOMS: atom_id res chain seq x y z
N MET A 1 -21.17 -2.41 -21.59
CA MET A 1 -21.06 -1.77 -20.26
C MET A 1 -19.58 -1.75 -19.94
N SER A 2 -18.99 -0.59 -19.66
CA SER A 2 -17.61 -0.50 -19.19
C SER A 2 -17.47 -1.33 -17.90
N GLU A 3 -16.36 -2.05 -17.78
CA GLU A 3 -16.04 -2.83 -16.58
C GLU A 3 -15.96 -1.88 -15.37
N VAL A 4 -16.60 -2.26 -14.26
CA VAL A 4 -16.54 -1.46 -13.04
C VAL A 4 -15.14 -1.63 -12.44
N PRO A 5 -14.38 -0.54 -12.19
CA PRO A 5 -13.04 -0.64 -11.64
C PRO A 5 -13.04 -1.26 -10.23
N SER A 6 -11.93 -1.90 -9.86
CA SER A 6 -11.77 -2.53 -8.55
C SER A 6 -11.97 -1.52 -7.41
N THR A 7 -12.65 -1.96 -6.35
CA THR A 7 -12.83 -1.16 -5.12
C THR A 7 -11.59 -1.15 -4.21
N LYS A 8 -10.63 -2.04 -4.45
CA LYS A 8 -9.42 -2.22 -3.63
C LYS A 8 -8.65 -0.92 -3.36
N PRO A 9 -8.27 -0.08 -4.35
CA PRO A 9 -7.52 1.15 -4.08
C PRO A 9 -8.29 2.16 -3.21
N TYR A 10 -9.62 2.20 -3.36
CA TYR A 10 -10.48 3.06 -2.53
C TYR A 10 -10.51 2.61 -1.07
N LEU A 11 -10.62 1.30 -0.84
CA LEU A 11 -10.59 0.73 0.51
C LEU A 11 -9.23 0.93 1.19
N ILE A 12 -8.13 0.80 0.45
CA ILE A 12 -6.77 1.05 0.96
C ILE A 12 -6.65 2.51 1.44
N ARG A 13 -7.07 3.49 0.63
CA ARG A 13 -7.07 4.92 1.03
C ARG A 13 -7.95 5.19 2.24
N ALA A 14 -9.15 4.59 2.29
CA ALA A 14 -10.07 4.78 3.41
C ALA A 14 -9.48 4.22 4.72
N LEU A 15 -8.86 3.04 4.68
CA LEU A 15 -8.19 2.43 5.84
C LEU A 15 -6.94 3.21 6.25
N HIS A 16 -6.14 3.68 5.29
CA HIS A 16 -4.99 4.54 5.55
C HIS A 16 -5.41 5.82 6.30
N GLN A 17 -6.39 6.55 5.77
CA GLN A 17 -6.92 7.76 6.41
C GLN A 17 -7.47 7.46 7.81
N TRP A 18 -8.25 6.37 7.96
CA TRP A 18 -8.80 5.98 9.25
C TRP A 18 -7.70 5.69 10.28
N CYS A 19 -6.62 5.01 9.88
CA CYS A 19 -5.46 4.78 10.74
C CYS A 19 -4.82 6.11 11.19
N MET A 20 -4.64 7.04 10.25
CA MET A 20 -4.05 8.36 10.53
C MET A 20 -4.89 9.18 11.49
N ASP A 21 -6.21 9.21 11.29
CA ASP A 21 -7.15 9.97 12.13
C ASP A 21 -7.15 9.50 13.61
N HIS A 22 -6.81 8.23 13.84
CA HIS A 22 -6.81 7.61 15.16
C HIS A 22 -5.41 7.43 15.77
N GLY A 23 -4.38 7.99 15.12
CA GLY A 23 -3.00 7.92 15.62
C GLY A 23 -2.37 6.52 15.52
N PHE A 24 -2.87 5.66 14.64
CA PHE A 24 -2.26 4.37 14.34
C PHE A 24 -1.17 4.50 13.27
N THR A 25 -0.23 3.55 13.26
CA THR A 25 0.77 3.43 12.19
C THR A 25 0.24 2.50 11.09
N PRO A 26 -0.07 3.00 9.89
CA PRO A 26 -0.57 2.15 8.80
C PRO A 26 0.55 1.28 8.21
N TYR A 27 0.26 -0.01 8.03
CA TYR A 27 1.12 -0.98 7.34
C TYR A 27 0.35 -1.64 6.20
N ILE A 28 1.06 -2.04 5.15
CA ILE A 28 0.52 -2.81 4.03
C ILE A 28 1.34 -4.07 3.81
N ALA A 29 0.66 -5.22 3.71
CA ALA A 29 1.25 -6.47 3.25
C ALA A 29 1.08 -6.58 1.73
N VAL A 30 2.17 -6.86 1.03
CA VAL A 30 2.22 -6.95 -0.43
C VAL A 30 2.78 -8.30 -0.82
N PHE A 31 2.01 -9.04 -1.61
CA PHE A 31 2.52 -10.23 -2.29
C PHE A 31 3.41 -9.80 -3.46
N VAL A 32 4.65 -10.28 -3.47
CA VAL A 32 5.68 -9.89 -4.42
C VAL A 32 5.54 -10.69 -5.71
N THR A 33 5.25 -9.96 -6.79
CA THR A 33 5.22 -10.44 -8.18
C THR A 33 6.23 -9.67 -9.03
N GLU A 34 6.33 -9.99 -10.32
CA GLU A 34 7.19 -9.26 -11.26
C GLU A 34 6.85 -7.76 -11.41
N GLN A 35 5.62 -7.35 -11.05
CA GLN A 35 5.22 -5.94 -11.08
C GLN A 35 5.61 -5.16 -9.80
N VAL A 36 6.09 -5.85 -8.76
CA VAL A 36 6.39 -5.26 -7.45
C VAL A 36 7.88 -4.96 -7.36
N HIS A 37 8.22 -3.67 -7.25
CA HIS A 37 9.60 -3.21 -7.11
C HIS A 37 9.90 -2.87 -5.65
N VAL A 38 10.55 -3.79 -4.94
CA VAL A 38 10.92 -3.66 -3.53
C VAL A 38 12.33 -4.21 -3.29
N PRO A 39 13.01 -3.83 -2.19
CA PRO A 39 14.30 -4.43 -1.87
C PRO A 39 14.10 -5.89 -1.44
N MET A 40 14.55 -6.82 -2.28
CA MET A 40 14.28 -8.25 -2.14
C MET A 40 14.84 -8.88 -0.85
N ASP A 41 15.83 -8.24 -0.23
CA ASP A 41 16.43 -8.68 1.04
C ASP A 41 15.42 -8.68 2.21
N TYR A 42 14.32 -7.94 2.09
CA TYR A 42 13.26 -7.86 3.12
C TYR A 42 12.03 -8.73 2.79
N VAL A 43 12.05 -9.49 1.69
CA VAL A 43 10.93 -10.34 1.27
C VAL A 43 11.00 -11.69 2.01
N ASN A 44 9.87 -12.11 2.59
CA ASN A 44 9.73 -13.39 3.26
C ASN A 44 8.49 -14.11 2.75
N ASN A 45 8.63 -15.36 2.30
CA ASN A 45 7.53 -16.20 1.81
C ASN A 45 6.63 -15.53 0.76
N ASN A 46 7.19 -14.80 -0.19
CA ASN A 46 6.35 -14.16 -1.21
C ASN A 46 5.80 -12.82 -0.77
N GLU A 47 6.09 -12.36 0.44
CA GLU A 47 5.42 -11.21 1.05
C GLU A 47 6.43 -10.20 1.60
N ILE A 48 6.05 -8.93 1.54
CA ILE A 48 6.73 -7.84 2.23
C ILE A 48 5.71 -6.99 2.96
N VAL A 49 6.03 -6.59 4.19
CA VAL A 49 5.22 -5.66 4.99
C VAL A 49 5.90 -4.31 5.02
N LEU A 50 5.22 -3.29 4.54
CA LEU A 50 5.73 -1.93 4.42
C LEU A 50 5.00 -1.01 5.38
N ASN A 51 5.75 -0.18 6.10
CA ASN A 51 5.18 0.93 6.87
C ASN A 51 4.86 2.07 5.89
N ILE A 52 3.60 2.48 5.84
CA ILE A 52 3.11 3.55 4.94
C ILE A 52 2.62 4.78 5.72
N SER A 53 3.16 4.97 6.92
CA SER A 53 2.94 6.18 7.72
C SER A 53 3.72 7.37 7.13
N PRO A 54 3.25 8.61 7.34
CA PRO A 54 3.96 9.82 6.91
C PRO A 54 5.38 9.95 7.49
N ASP A 55 5.64 9.34 8.66
CA ASP A 55 6.95 9.34 9.29
C ASP A 55 7.94 8.40 8.57
N ALA A 56 7.43 7.37 7.88
CA ALA A 56 8.22 6.37 7.17
C ALA A 56 8.34 6.66 5.66
N CYS A 57 7.39 7.37 5.06
CA CYS A 57 7.33 7.63 3.62
C CYS A 57 7.25 9.14 3.34
N GLN A 58 8.18 9.67 2.54
CA GLN A 58 8.17 11.09 2.18
C GLN A 58 7.26 11.40 0.98
N GLN A 59 7.04 10.44 0.07
CA GLN A 59 6.29 10.66 -1.18
C GLN A 59 5.29 9.52 -1.45
N LEU A 60 4.55 9.13 -0.41
CA LEU A 60 3.49 8.14 -0.53
C LEU A 60 2.41 8.61 -1.54
N SER A 61 2.23 7.84 -2.62
CA SER A 61 1.07 7.93 -3.51
C SER A 61 0.24 6.66 -3.41
N LEU A 62 -1.07 6.83 -3.20
CA LEU A 62 -2.07 5.75 -3.15
C LEU A 62 -3.05 5.91 -4.32
N ASP A 63 -2.58 5.73 -5.55
CA ASP A 63 -3.39 5.88 -6.76
C ASP A 63 -4.27 4.66 -7.03
N ASN A 64 -5.09 4.73 -8.09
CA ASN A 64 -5.92 3.60 -8.49
C ASN A 64 -5.13 2.45 -9.11
N ASP A 65 -4.04 2.79 -9.80
CA ASP A 65 -3.23 1.83 -10.56
C ASP A 65 -1.95 1.44 -9.84
N TRP A 66 -1.35 2.37 -9.08
CA TRP A 66 -0.05 2.19 -8.43
C TRP A 66 -0.01 2.70 -6.99
N ILE A 67 0.84 2.07 -6.19
CA ILE A 67 1.26 2.58 -4.89
C ILE A 67 2.77 2.85 -4.98
N THR A 68 3.20 4.06 -4.63
CA THR A 68 4.61 4.47 -4.58
C THR A 68 4.91 5.05 -3.20
N LEU A 69 6.13 4.84 -2.68
CA LEU A 69 6.55 5.25 -1.33
C LEU A 69 7.67 6.28 -1.38
#